data_AF-A0A9W9ZV44-F1
#
_entry.id   AF-A0A9W9ZV44-F1
#
_cell.length_a   1.000
_cell.length_b   1.000
_cell.length_c   1.000
_cell.angle_alpha   90.00
_cell.angle_beta   90.00
_cell.angle_gamma   90.00
#
_symmetry.space_group_name_H-M   'P 1'
#
loop_
_entity.id
_entity.type
_entity.pdbx_description
1 polymer ?
#
loop_
_entity_poly.entity_id
_entity_poly.type
_entity_poly.pdbx_seq_one_letter_code
_entity_poly.pdbx_strand_id
1 'polypeptide(L)'
;MVSLQRRAVDIFVRSEGCNDPGKAPNTCGIAYIKVHGKDHSLHGRGINVVVVDARTGVVLETKTYDTWMDANAANRLADFLNYLQEDVIVVVAVQDEASKFFADSAN
;
A
#
# COMPACT_ATOMS: atom_id res chain seq x y z
N MET A 1 -38.90 4.64 5.80
CA MET A 1 -37.82 3.86 5.14
C MET A 1 -36.56 4.69 5.17
N VAL A 2 -35.55 4.27 5.92
CA VAL A 2 -34.20 4.86 5.83
C VAL A 2 -33.52 4.14 4.67
N SER A 3 -33.14 4.88 3.63
CA SER A 3 -32.28 4.33 2.58
C SER A 3 -30.92 4.07 3.21
N LEU A 4 -30.54 2.80 3.36
CA LEU A 4 -29.15 2.44 3.62
C LEU A 4 -28.35 2.81 2.37
N GLN A 5 -27.88 4.05 2.29
CA GLN A 5 -26.76 4.35 1.41
C GLN A 5 -25.64 3.39 1.85
N ARG A 6 -25.30 2.43 0.99
CA ARG A 6 -24.10 1.62 1.19
C ARG A 6 -22.94 2.60 1.30
N ARG A 7 -22.36 2.73 2.49
CA ARG A 7 -21.11 3.46 2.67
C ARG A 7 -20.05 2.65 1.92
N ALA A 8 -19.61 3.16 0.79
CA ALA A 8 -18.53 2.59 0.01
C ALA A 8 -17.27 3.42 0.26
N VAL A 9 -16.15 2.73 0.49
CA VAL A 9 -14.82 3.36 0.47
C VAL A 9 -14.34 3.30 -0.97
N ASP A 10 -14.10 4.45 -1.58
CA ASP A 10 -13.56 4.54 -2.94
C ASP A 10 -12.04 4.41 -2.87
N ILE A 11 -11.50 3.34 -3.45
CA ILE A 11 -10.07 3.00 -3.42
C ILE A 11 -9.60 2.80 -4.85
N PHE A 12 -8.60 3.58 -5.24
CA PHE A 12 -7.82 3.37 -6.45
C PHE A 12 -6.41 2.94 -6.06
N VAL A 13 -5.93 1.85 -6.68
CA VAL A 13 -4.59 1.32 -6.45
C VAL A 13 -3.90 1.09 -7.78
N ARG A 14 -2.63 1.48 -7.86
CA ARG A 14 -1.77 1.22 -9.02
C ARG A 14 -0.34 0.96 -8.56
N SER A 15 0.19 -0.19 -8.94
CA SER A 15 1.60 -0.50 -8.86
C SER A 15 2.31 -0.09 -10.16
N GLU A 16 3.58 0.26 -10.07
CA GLU A 16 4.43 0.55 -11.24
C GLU A 16 5.87 0.09 -10.98
N GLY A 17 6.43 -0.74 -11.86
CA GLY A 17 7.85 -1.13 -11.90
C GLY A 17 8.67 -0.37 -12.94
N CYS A 18 10.01 -0.41 -12.88
CA CYS A 18 10.89 0.33 -13.83
C CYS A 18 10.62 -0.01 -15.31
N ASN A 19 10.15 -1.22 -15.60
CA ASN A 19 9.96 -1.69 -16.98
C ASN A 19 8.48 -1.68 -17.41
N ASP A 20 7.59 -1.16 -16.58
CA ASP A 20 6.16 -1.17 -16.88
C ASP A 20 5.82 -0.18 -18.01
N PRO A 21 5.05 -0.59 -19.02
CA PRO A 21 4.56 0.31 -20.05
C PRO A 21 3.59 1.33 -19.44
N GLY A 22 3.72 2.60 -19.81
CA GLY A 22 2.81 3.67 -19.37
C GLY A 22 2.93 4.09 -17.90
N LYS A 23 4.00 3.67 -17.21
CA LYS A 23 4.38 4.19 -15.90
C LYS A 23 4.74 5.68 -15.95
N ALA A 24 4.90 6.32 -14.79
CA ALA A 24 5.38 7.69 -14.72
C ALA A 24 6.70 7.88 -15.52
N PRO A 25 6.78 8.90 -16.40
CA PRO A 25 7.94 9.10 -17.26
C PRO A 25 9.17 9.48 -16.44
N ASN A 26 10.36 9.01 -16.86
CA ASN A 26 11.64 9.29 -16.21
C ASN A 26 11.76 8.86 -14.74
N THR A 27 10.94 7.90 -14.30
CA THR A 27 11.04 7.28 -12.97
C THR A 27 11.28 5.77 -13.08
N CYS A 28 11.37 5.07 -11.96
CA CYS A 28 11.26 3.61 -11.88
C CYS A 28 9.85 3.15 -11.49
N GLY A 29 8.83 3.90 -11.96
CA GLY A 29 7.44 3.75 -11.54
C GLY A 29 7.12 4.61 -10.31
N ILE A 30 5.84 4.92 -10.13
CA ILE A 30 5.27 5.51 -8.93
C ILE A 30 4.08 4.66 -8.48
N ALA A 31 4.09 4.19 -7.23
CA ALA A 31 2.94 3.53 -6.64
C ALA A 31 1.90 4.56 -6.20
N TYR A 32 0.64 4.34 -6.56
CA TYR A 32 -0.49 5.19 -6.18
C TYR A 32 -1.47 4.42 -5.33
N ILE A 33 -1.83 4.99 -4.18
CA ILE A 33 -2.94 4.51 -3.36
C ILE A 33 -3.82 5.70 -3.03
N LYS A 34 -4.96 5.79 -3.69
CA LYS A 34 -5.90 6.90 -3.50
C LYS A 34 -7.13 6.44 -2.74
N VAL A 35 -7.48 7.18 -1.69
CA VAL A 35 -8.70 6.99 -0.91
C VAL A 35 -9.57 8.22 -1.13
N HIS A 36 -10.79 8.03 -1.64
CA HIS A 36 -11.68 9.11 -2.04
C HIS A 36 -11.02 10.10 -3.02
N GLY A 37 -10.28 9.56 -3.99
CA GLY A 37 -9.55 10.34 -5.01
C GLY A 37 -8.29 11.06 -4.53
N LYS A 38 -8.03 11.14 -3.22
CA LYS A 38 -6.82 11.74 -2.65
C LYS A 38 -5.71 10.69 -2.55
N ASP A 39 -4.51 11.04 -3.01
CA ASP A 39 -3.34 10.18 -2.91
C ASP A 39 -2.77 10.15 -1.49
N HIS A 40 -2.45 8.94 -1.04
CA HIS A 40 -1.95 8.64 0.30
C HIS A 40 -0.69 7.78 0.28
N SER A 41 -0.14 7.36 -0.87
CA SER A 41 1.13 6.63 -0.89
C SER A 41 2.32 7.57 -0.64
N LEU A 42 3.43 7.03 -0.11
CA LEU A 42 4.69 7.77 0.08
C LEU A 42 5.61 7.69 -1.15
N HIS A 43 5.22 6.93 -2.17
CA HIS A 43 5.94 6.79 -3.45
C HIS A 43 7.41 6.32 -3.29
N GLY A 44 7.68 5.41 -2.36
CA GLY A 44 9.00 4.81 -2.20
C GLY A 44 9.10 3.44 -2.88
N ARG A 45 10.32 3.04 -3.28
CA ARG A 45 10.60 1.68 -3.78
C ARG A 45 10.16 0.62 -2.77
N GLY A 46 9.71 -0.52 -3.26
CA GLY A 46 9.24 -1.64 -2.45
C GLY A 46 7.74 -1.61 -2.26
N ILE A 47 7.29 -1.94 -1.05
CA ILE A 47 5.89 -2.09 -0.69
C ILE A 47 5.39 -0.81 -0.04
N ASN A 48 4.40 -0.17 -0.65
CA ASN A 48 3.68 0.97 -0.09
C ASN A 48 2.36 0.47 0.51
N VAL A 49 2.04 0.90 1.72
CA VAL A 49 0.86 0.48 2.48
C VAL A 49 0.08 1.69 2.96
N VAL A 50 -1.23 1.67 2.76
CA VAL A 50 -2.19 2.62 3.36
C VAL A 50 -3.23 1.81 4.13
N VAL A 51 -3.42 2.15 5.40
CA VAL A 51 -4.43 1.53 6.27
C VAL A 51 -5.62 2.47 6.37
N VAL A 52 -6.81 1.94 6.14
CA VAL A 52 -8.07 2.69 6.14
C VAL A 52 -9.02 2.06 7.15
N ASP A 53 -9.67 2.88 7.98
CA ASP A 53 -10.78 2.44 8.82
C ASP A 53 -11.93 1.95 7.93
N ALA A 54 -12.33 0.67 8.09
CA ALA A 54 -13.27 0.03 7.17
C ALA A 54 -14.70 0.59 7.29
N ARG A 55 -15.03 1.27 8.40
CA ARG A 55 -16.38 1.80 8.68
C ARG A 55 -16.55 3.23 8.19
N THR A 56 -15.49 4.02 8.26
CA THR A 56 -15.50 5.47 8.03
C THR A 56 -14.78 5.88 6.75
N GLY A 57 -13.87 5.05 6.22
CA GLY A 57 -13.01 5.40 5.09
C GLY A 57 -11.86 6.35 5.47
N VAL A 58 -11.64 6.61 6.76
CA VAL A 58 -10.55 7.46 7.25
C VAL A 58 -9.23 6.73 7.12
N VAL A 59 -8.22 7.38 6.55
CA VAL A 59 -6.84 6.86 6.53
C VAL A 59 -6.25 6.95 7.94
N LEU A 60 -5.79 5.80 8.45
CA LEU A 60 -5.22 5.66 9.78
C LEU A 60 -3.69 5.73 9.75
N GLU A 61 -3.08 4.99 8.83
CA GLU A 61 -1.63 4.90 8.71
C GLU A 61 -1.18 4.84 7.25
N THR A 62 0.05 5.26 7.01
CA THR A 62 0.72 5.17 5.71
C THR A 62 2.18 4.82 5.95
N LYS A 63 2.69 3.80 5.27
CA LYS A 63 4.08 3.34 5.38
C LYS A 63 4.63 2.85 4.04
N THR A 64 5.96 2.80 3.95
CA THR A 64 6.67 2.16 2.84
C THR A 64 7.81 1.30 3.37
N TYR A 65 8.02 0.16 2.73
CA TYR A 65 9.02 -0.84 3.08
C TYR A 65 9.85 -1.15 1.85
N ASP A 66 11.12 -0.72 1.85
CA ASP A 66 12.06 -0.98 0.75
C ASP A 66 12.59 -2.43 0.83
N THR A 67 11.77 -3.37 0.35
CA THR A 67 12.07 -4.82 0.33
C THR A 67 13.08 -5.21 -0.76
N TRP A 68 13.65 -4.24 -1.48
CA TRP A 68 14.78 -4.44 -2.39
C TRP A 68 16.13 -4.16 -1.72
N MET A 69 16.21 -3.11 -0.90
CA MET A 69 17.47 -2.66 -0.29
C MET A 69 17.65 -3.11 1.16
N ASP A 70 16.56 -3.35 1.89
CA ASP A 70 16.61 -3.70 3.31
C ASP A 70 16.08 -5.11 3.58
N ALA A 71 17.00 -5.98 4.01
CA ALA A 71 16.71 -7.38 4.35
C ALA A 71 15.70 -7.55 5.50
N ASN A 72 15.51 -6.53 6.34
CA ASN A 72 14.56 -6.55 7.44
C ASN A 72 13.23 -5.86 7.10
N ALA A 73 13.07 -5.28 5.91
CA ALA A 73 11.87 -4.56 5.54
C ALA A 73 10.62 -5.45 5.56
N ALA A 74 10.76 -6.71 5.13
CA ALA A 74 9.65 -7.67 5.12
C ALA A 74 9.25 -8.11 6.54
N ASN A 75 10.22 -8.30 7.44
CA ASN A 75 9.93 -8.54 8.87
C ASN A 75 9.18 -7.36 9.50
N ARG A 76 9.61 -6.13 9.25
CA ARG A 76 8.91 -4.94 9.78
C ARG A 76 7.53 -4.73 9.16
N LEU A 77 7.33 -5.16 7.92
CA LEU A 77 6.00 -5.20 7.31
C LEU A 77 5.12 -6.23 8.03
N ALA A 78 5.62 -7.45 8.27
CA ALA A 78 4.90 -8.47 9.00
C ALA A 78 4.53 -8.02 10.43
N ASP A 79 5.48 -7.46 11.18
CA ASP A 79 5.25 -6.91 12.52
C ASP A 79 4.18 -5.82 12.50
N PHE A 80 4.22 -4.94 11.50
CA PHE A 80 3.22 -3.89 11.33
C PHE A 80 1.83 -4.47 11.06
N LEU A 81 1.72 -5.41 10.12
CA LEU A 81 0.43 -6.05 9.80
C LEU A 81 -0.15 -6.81 11.00
N ASN A 82 0.70 -7.47 11.80
CA ASN A 82 0.30 -8.17 13.02
C ASN A 82 -0.12 -7.22 14.16
N TYR A 83 0.33 -5.96 14.13
CA TYR A 83 -0.05 -4.94 15.10
C TYR A 83 -1.41 -4.28 14.80
N LEU A 84 -1.90 -4.36 13.55
CA LEU A 84 -3.14 -3.69 13.15
C LEU A 84 -4.35 -4.26 13.90
N GLN A 85 -5.23 -3.36 14.32
CA GLN A 85 -6.51 -3.72 14.94
C GLN A 85 -7.49 -4.28 13.90
N GLU A 86 -8.53 -4.98 14.36
CA GLU A 86 -9.65 -5.43 13.52
C GLU A 86 -10.38 -4.23 12.86
N ASP A 87 -11.23 -4.51 11.88
CA ASP A 87 -12.04 -3.51 11.16
C ASP A 87 -11.26 -2.47 10.34
N VAL A 88 -10.12 -2.87 9.76
CA VAL A 88 -9.35 -2.04 8.82
C VAL A 88 -9.28 -2.66 7.42
N ILE A 89 -9.11 -1.81 6.41
CA ILE A 89 -8.72 -2.18 5.05
C ILE A 89 -7.24 -1.84 4.89
N VAL A 90 -6.43 -2.84 4.55
CA VAL A 90 -5.01 -2.63 4.20
C VAL A 90 -4.88 -2.64 2.70
N VAL A 91 -4.44 -1.52 2.13
CA VAL A 91 -4.21 -1.36 0.69
C VAL A 91 -2.72 -1.34 0.43
N VAL A 92 -2.28 -2.13 -0.55
CA VAL A 92 -0.86 -2.33 -0.86
C VAL A 92 -0.59 -2.08 -2.34
N ALA A 93 0.48 -1.34 -2.64
CA ALA A 93 0.97 -1.12 -4.00
C ALA A 93 2.50 -1.24 -4.05
N VAL A 94 3.01 -1.83 -5.13
CA VAL A 94 4.45 -2.01 -5.36
C VAL A 94 4.99 -0.89 -6.24
N GLN A 95 6.13 -0.35 -5.87
CA GLN A 95 6.91 0.55 -6.73
C GLN A 95 8.28 -0.05 -7.01
N ASP A 96 8.70 0.02 -8.28
CA ASP A 96 10.00 -0.46 -8.76
C ASP A 96 10.18 -1.98 -8.60
N GLU A 97 10.54 -2.43 -7.40
CA GLU A 97 10.89 -3.81 -7.08
C GLU A 97 10.53 -4.07 -5.62
N ALA A 98 9.90 -5.23 -5.32
CA ALA A 98 9.55 -5.61 -3.96
C ALA A 98 9.92 -7.04 -3.55
N SER A 99 10.58 -7.85 -4.38
CA SER A 99 10.73 -9.30 -4.18
C SER A 99 12.04 -9.75 -3.52
N LYS A 100 13.14 -9.00 -3.66
CA LYS A 100 14.48 -9.50 -3.31
C LYS A 100 14.63 -9.95 -1.85
N PHE A 101 14.06 -9.21 -0.90
CA PHE A 101 14.06 -9.57 0.52
C PHE A 101 12.66 -9.85 1.06
N PHE A 102 11.70 -10.19 0.19
CA PHE A 102 10.32 -10.45 0.62
C PHE A 102 10.09 -11.87 1.15
N ALA A 103 10.87 -12.84 0.66
CA ALA A 103 10.70 -14.25 1.02
C ALA A 103 11.36 -14.64 2.36
N ASP A 104 12.30 -13.85 2.88
CA ASP A 104 13.04 -14.19 4.11
C ASP A 104 12.21 -14.00 5.39
N SER A 105 11.04 -13.36 5.32
CA SER A 105 10.16 -13.10 6.47
C SER A 105 9.00 -14.10 6.62
N ALA A 106 8.93 -15.14 5.79
CA ALA A 106 7.83 -16.11 5.77
C ALA A 106 8.15 -17.44 6.49
N ASN A 107 9.08 -17.42 7.46
CA ASN A 107 9.48 -18.60 8.24
C ASN A 107 9.17 -18.44 9.73
#